data_AF-A0A1H1YTC3-F1
#
_entry.id   AF-A0A1H1YTC3-F1
#
_cell.length_a   1.000
_cell.length_b   1.000
_cell.length_c   1.000
_cell.angle_alpha   90.00
_cell.angle_beta   90.00
_cell.angle_gamma   90.00
#
_symmetry.space_group_name_H-M   'P 1'
#
loop_
_entity.id
_entity.type
_entity.pdbx_description
1 polymer ?
#
loop_
_entity_poly.entity_id
_entity_poly.type
_entity_poly.pdbx_seq_one_letter_code
_entity_poly.pdbx_strand_id
1 'polypeptide(L)'
;MSAQESMEQADHAKEAAGENRKIALLIAVIALCLALSETLGKGAQTESISKNVEASNFWAFFQAKSIRRTVVQTAAEQSKLGLGAIGDDAAKAAAQKQIDDWQKTAARYRSEPETGEGTEQLSERAKHAEEERDLAEAKYHHFELASAAFQIGIVLASATIITGIIALAWISGLLTLAGIAFTALGIFMPHLLHLP
;
A
#
# COMPACT_ATOMS: atom_id res chain seq x y z
N MET A 1 25.97 -60.26 -17.08
CA MET A 1 25.96 -58.80 -16.92
C MET A 1 27.32 -58.27 -17.30
N SER A 2 27.43 -57.66 -18.47
CA SER A 2 28.71 -57.28 -19.08
C SER A 2 29.19 -55.93 -18.53
N ALA A 3 30.50 -55.70 -18.48
CA ALA A 3 31.08 -54.42 -18.02
C ALA A 3 30.51 -53.18 -18.75
N GLN A 4 29.95 -53.38 -19.95
CA GLN A 4 29.28 -52.38 -20.75
C GLN A 4 27.95 -51.92 -20.12
N GLU A 5 27.14 -52.84 -19.56
CA GLU A 5 25.88 -52.51 -18.86
C GLU A 5 26.14 -51.72 -17.56
N SER A 6 27.22 -52.04 -16.83
CA SER A 6 27.61 -51.28 -15.63
C SER A 6 28.14 -49.89 -15.96
N MET A 7 28.77 -49.71 -17.12
CA MET A 7 29.29 -48.42 -17.57
C MET A 7 28.16 -47.52 -18.08
N GLU A 8 27.19 -48.10 -18.80
CA GLU A 8 25.98 -47.41 -19.28
C GLU A 8 25.07 -46.97 -18.11
N GLN A 9 24.90 -47.81 -17.07
CA GLN A 9 24.23 -47.39 -15.82
C GLN A 9 24.98 -46.28 -15.08
N ALA A 10 26.31 -46.31 -15.07
CA ALA A 10 27.12 -45.29 -14.41
C ALA A 10 27.05 -43.94 -15.15
N ASP A 11 26.97 -43.95 -16.48
CA ASP A 11 26.82 -42.76 -17.30
C ASP A 11 25.42 -42.15 -17.14
N HIS A 12 24.35 -42.97 -17.18
CA HIS A 12 22.99 -42.50 -16.90
C HIS A 12 22.82 -41.92 -15.48
N ALA A 13 23.48 -42.51 -14.47
CA ALA A 13 23.47 -41.98 -13.10
C ALA A 13 24.21 -40.64 -12.98
N LYS A 14 25.31 -40.44 -13.71
CA LYS A 14 26.05 -39.18 -13.76
C LYS A 14 25.27 -38.07 -14.46
N GLU A 15 24.61 -38.38 -15.58
CA GLU A 15 23.77 -37.41 -16.29
C GLU A 15 22.59 -36.95 -15.42
N ALA A 16 21.87 -37.88 -14.78
CA ALA A 16 20.77 -37.55 -13.87
C ALA A 16 21.23 -36.72 -12.66
N ALA A 17 22.41 -37.01 -12.10
CA ALA A 17 23.00 -36.20 -11.02
C ALA A 17 23.36 -34.78 -11.49
N GLY A 18 23.83 -34.63 -12.73
CA GLY A 18 24.12 -33.34 -13.35
C GLY A 18 22.87 -32.49 -13.58
N GLU A 19 21.78 -33.09 -14.07
CA GLU A 19 20.49 -32.41 -14.27
C GLU A 19 19.85 -31.98 -12.95
N ASN A 20 19.84 -32.86 -11.95
CA ASN A 20 19.33 -32.54 -10.62
C ASN A 20 20.09 -31.38 -9.96
N ARG A 21 21.41 -31.30 -10.16
CA ARG A 21 22.22 -30.18 -9.66
C ARG A 21 21.86 -28.85 -10.33
N LYS A 22 21.56 -28.86 -11.64
CA LYS A 22 21.10 -27.66 -12.36
C LYS A 22 19.74 -27.20 -11.87
N ILE A 23 18.80 -28.12 -11.64
CA ILE A 23 17.46 -27.79 -11.13
C ILE A 23 17.54 -27.29 -9.68
N ALA A 24 18.40 -27.88 -8.85
CA ALA A 24 18.64 -27.39 -7.49
C ALA A 24 19.19 -25.95 -7.46
N LEU A 25 20.10 -25.61 -8.39
CA LEU A 25 20.60 -24.24 -8.53
C LEU A 25 19.48 -23.28 -8.98
N LEU A 26 18.62 -23.72 -9.92
CA LEU A 26 17.45 -22.95 -10.34
C LEU A 26 16.53 -22.63 -9.15
N ILE A 27 16.20 -23.64 -8.32
CA ILE A 27 15.39 -23.45 -7.10
C ILE A 27 16.03 -22.41 -6.17
N ALA A 28 17.34 -22.47 -5.95
CA ALA A 28 18.04 -21.51 -5.11
C ALA A 28 17.92 -20.06 -5.63
N VAL A 29 18.01 -19.86 -6.96
CA VAL A 29 17.82 -18.55 -7.59
C VAL A 29 16.38 -18.06 -7.44
N ILE A 30 15.39 -18.92 -7.67
CA ILE A 30 13.97 -18.57 -7.51
C ILE A 30 13.68 -18.21 -6.05
N ALA A 31 14.22 -18.97 -5.09
CA ALA A 31 14.07 -18.70 -3.67
C ALA A 31 14.66 -17.34 -3.25
N LEU A 32 15.79 -16.94 -3.83
CA LEU A 32 16.34 -15.60 -3.61
C LEU A 32 15.40 -14.52 -4.16
N CYS A 33 14.84 -14.71 -5.36
CA CYS A 33 13.88 -13.78 -5.95
C CYS A 33 12.59 -13.68 -5.12
N LEU A 34 12.10 -14.81 -4.62
CA LEU A 34 10.96 -14.88 -3.69
C LEU A 34 11.23 -14.07 -2.42
N ALA A 35 12.39 -14.28 -1.78
CA ALA A 35 12.74 -13.56 -0.55
C ALA A 35 12.77 -12.04 -0.76
N LEU A 36 13.28 -11.58 -1.91
CA LEU A 36 13.26 -10.16 -2.27
C LEU A 36 11.83 -9.66 -2.49
N SER A 37 11.02 -10.39 -3.26
CA SER A 37 9.63 -10.04 -3.55
C SER A 37 8.78 -9.95 -2.28
N GLU A 38 8.90 -10.92 -1.37
CA GLU A 38 8.19 -10.90 -0.08
C GLU A 38 8.65 -9.76 0.82
N THR A 39 9.94 -9.43 0.82
CA THR A 39 10.47 -8.30 1.61
C THR A 39 9.92 -6.97 1.11
N LEU A 40 9.93 -6.77 -0.22
CA LEU A 40 9.35 -5.58 -0.85
C LEU A 40 7.83 -5.51 -0.65
N GLY A 41 7.13 -6.63 -0.77
CA GLY A 41 5.70 -6.75 -0.52
C GLY A 41 5.33 -6.34 0.90
N LYS A 42 6.01 -6.87 1.92
CA LYS A 42 5.80 -6.48 3.33
C LYS A 42 6.08 -5.00 3.58
N GLY A 43 7.09 -4.44 2.92
CA GLY A 43 7.38 -3.00 2.96
C GLY A 43 6.20 -2.18 2.41
N ALA A 44 5.74 -2.51 1.21
CA ALA A 44 4.61 -1.85 0.56
C ALA A 44 3.30 -1.99 1.37
N GLN A 45 3.04 -3.17 1.96
CA GLN A 45 1.91 -3.39 2.84
C GLN A 45 1.97 -2.49 4.09
N THR A 46 3.14 -2.41 4.71
CA THR A 46 3.37 -1.56 5.89
C THR A 46 3.17 -0.08 5.56
N GLU A 47 3.67 0.35 4.40
CA GLU A 47 3.48 1.70 3.90
C GLU A 47 2.00 2.02 3.64
N SER A 48 1.26 1.12 2.97
CA SER A 48 -0.19 1.27 2.76
C SER A 48 -0.95 1.40 4.08
N ILE A 49 -0.67 0.53 5.07
CA ILE A 49 -1.32 0.60 6.39
C ILE A 49 -0.98 1.93 7.08
N SER A 50 0.29 2.33 7.05
CA SER A 50 0.74 3.60 7.65
C SER A 50 0.02 4.80 7.02
N LYS A 51 -0.08 4.83 5.70
CA LYS A 51 -0.76 5.91 4.95
C LYS A 51 -2.27 5.90 5.14
N ASN A 52 -2.89 4.73 5.27
CA ASN A 52 -4.29 4.61 5.66
C ASN A 52 -4.55 5.22 7.05
N VAL A 53 -3.70 4.90 8.03
CA VAL A 53 -3.79 5.49 9.39
C VAL A 53 -3.59 7.00 9.34
N GLU A 54 -2.63 7.49 8.55
CA GLU A 54 -2.39 8.92 8.35
C GLU A 54 -3.61 9.63 7.75
N ALA A 55 -4.20 9.09 6.66
CA ALA A 55 -5.41 9.61 6.05
C ALA A 55 -6.60 9.62 7.02
N SER A 56 -6.80 8.52 7.76
CA SER A 56 -7.84 8.41 8.78
C SER A 56 -7.68 9.47 9.87
N ASN A 57 -6.45 9.74 10.32
CA ASN A 57 -6.17 10.78 11.30
C ASN A 57 -6.52 12.18 10.75
N PHE A 58 -6.15 12.50 9.51
CA PHE A 58 -6.51 13.79 8.89
C PHE A 58 -8.03 13.95 8.76
N TRP A 59 -8.75 12.89 8.35
CA TRP A 59 -10.22 12.92 8.31
C TRP A 59 -10.85 13.07 9.70
N ALA A 60 -10.26 12.47 10.73
CA ALA A 60 -10.71 12.66 12.11
C ALA A 60 -10.52 14.12 12.57
N PHE A 61 -9.36 14.73 12.29
CA PHE A 61 -9.12 16.15 12.58
C PHE A 61 -10.04 17.07 11.79
N PHE A 62 -10.28 16.78 10.52
CA PHE A 62 -11.21 17.51 9.67
C PHE A 62 -12.62 17.49 10.28
N GLN A 63 -13.11 16.30 10.66
CA GLN A 63 -14.43 16.14 11.27
C GLN A 63 -14.51 16.90 12.61
N ALA A 64 -13.49 16.79 13.46
CA ALA A 64 -13.44 17.51 14.73
C ALA A 64 -13.48 19.04 14.54
N LYS A 65 -12.69 19.59 13.61
CA LYS A 65 -12.72 21.04 13.30
C LYS A 65 -14.03 21.46 12.64
N SER A 66 -14.60 20.64 11.77
CA SER A 66 -15.91 20.88 11.16
C SER A 66 -17.01 20.99 12.21
N ILE A 67 -17.05 20.07 13.18
CA ILE A 67 -18.00 20.12 14.31
C ILE A 67 -17.79 21.39 15.14
N ARG A 68 -16.53 21.70 15.53
CA ARG A 68 -16.23 22.91 16.31
C ARG A 68 -16.62 24.19 15.57
N ARG A 69 -16.41 24.23 14.25
CA ARG A 69 -16.84 25.34 13.39
C ARG A 69 -18.36 25.48 13.40
N THR A 70 -19.10 24.39 13.21
CA THR A 70 -20.58 24.40 13.26
C THR A 70 -21.07 24.91 14.61
N VAL A 71 -20.51 24.44 15.73
CA VAL A 71 -20.90 24.91 17.08
C VAL A 71 -20.72 26.41 17.24
N VAL A 72 -19.55 26.95 16.87
CA VAL A 72 -19.25 28.38 17.01
C VAL A 72 -20.09 29.22 16.05
N GLN A 73 -20.33 28.72 14.84
CA GLN A 73 -21.16 29.41 13.85
C GLN A 73 -22.63 29.48 14.32
N THR A 74 -23.20 28.37 14.80
CA THR A 74 -24.56 28.33 15.37
C THR A 74 -24.68 29.26 16.57
N ALA A 75 -23.68 29.31 17.47
CA ALA A 75 -23.67 30.23 18.60
C ALA A 75 -23.69 31.71 18.14
N ALA A 76 -22.88 32.05 17.14
CA ALA A 76 -22.87 33.40 16.57
C ALA A 76 -24.20 33.77 15.91
N GLU A 77 -24.81 32.87 15.15
CA GLU A 77 -26.12 33.08 14.53
C GLU A 77 -27.22 33.23 15.58
N GLN A 78 -27.22 32.42 16.63
CA GLN A 78 -28.19 32.51 17.72
C GLN A 78 -28.05 33.81 18.51
N SER A 79 -26.83 34.27 18.80
CA SER A 79 -26.61 35.56 19.47
C SER A 79 -27.00 36.75 18.59
N LYS A 80 -26.85 36.66 17.26
CA LYS A 80 -27.32 37.71 16.34
C LYS A 80 -28.82 37.94 16.42
N LEU A 81 -29.62 36.88 16.59
CA LEU A 81 -31.07 37.00 16.72
C LEU A 81 -31.49 37.79 17.97
N GLY A 82 -30.70 37.72 19.04
CA GLY A 82 -30.97 38.41 20.31
C GLY A 82 -30.52 39.88 20.37
N LEU A 83 -29.65 40.33 19.46
CA LEU A 83 -29.05 41.68 19.48
C LEU A 83 -30.08 42.81 19.49
N GLY A 84 -31.22 42.62 18.81
CA GLY A 84 -32.29 43.63 18.72
C GLY A 84 -33.08 43.81 20.02
N ALA A 85 -33.04 42.82 20.93
CA ALA A 85 -33.75 42.86 22.20
C ALA A 85 -32.92 43.45 23.36
N ILE A 86 -31.63 43.72 23.14
CA ILE A 86 -30.74 44.31 24.14
C ILE A 86 -30.94 45.83 24.17
N GLY A 87 -31.48 46.33 25.27
CA GLY A 87 -31.76 47.77 25.46
C GLY A 87 -30.58 48.61 25.97
N ASP A 88 -29.52 47.97 26.48
CA ASP A 88 -28.30 48.64 26.95
C ASP A 88 -27.21 48.65 25.86
N ASP A 89 -26.70 49.83 25.52
CA ASP A 89 -25.75 50.02 24.42
C ASP A 89 -24.39 49.35 24.70
N ALA A 90 -23.94 49.34 25.96
CA ALA A 90 -22.69 48.70 26.34
C ALA A 90 -22.79 47.17 26.23
N ALA A 91 -23.88 46.57 26.69
CA ALA A 91 -24.17 45.14 26.54
C ALA A 91 -24.31 44.75 25.05
N LYS A 92 -24.94 45.60 24.24
CA LYS A 92 -25.09 45.38 22.80
C LYS A 92 -23.74 45.38 22.07
N ALA A 93 -22.86 46.33 22.39
CA ALA A 93 -21.50 46.39 21.85
C ALA A 93 -20.67 45.16 22.24
N ALA A 94 -20.76 44.71 23.50
CA ALA A 94 -20.09 43.50 23.96
C ALA A 94 -20.58 42.24 23.25
N ALA A 95 -21.90 42.09 23.06
CA ALA A 95 -22.48 40.98 22.32
C ALA A 95 -22.06 40.98 20.85
N GLN A 96 -22.02 42.15 20.19
CA GLN A 96 -21.55 42.28 18.80
C GLN A 96 -20.08 41.86 18.68
N LYS A 97 -19.22 42.30 19.60
CA LYS A 97 -17.81 41.89 19.61
C LYS A 97 -17.65 40.37 19.75
N GLN A 98 -18.41 39.74 20.65
CA GLN A 98 -18.36 38.29 20.85
C GLN A 98 -18.78 37.52 19.58
N ILE A 99 -19.80 38.01 18.88
CA ILE A 99 -20.24 37.47 17.60
C ILE A 99 -19.13 37.57 16.56
N ASP A 100 -18.48 38.73 16.43
CA ASP A 100 -17.40 38.93 15.47
C ASP A 100 -16.20 38.01 15.76
N ASP A 101 -15.86 37.82 17.04
CA ASP A 101 -14.78 36.92 17.46
C ASP A 101 -15.10 35.45 17.18
N TRP A 102 -16.36 35.03 17.34
CA TRP A 102 -16.82 33.71 16.93
C TRP A 102 -16.79 33.53 15.40
N GLN A 103 -17.20 34.53 14.63
CA GLN A 103 -17.13 34.48 13.17
C GLN A 103 -15.67 34.36 12.68
N LYS A 104 -14.74 35.12 13.27
CA LYS A 104 -13.30 34.97 12.98
C LYS A 104 -12.79 33.58 13.34
N THR A 105 -13.20 33.03 14.47
CA THR A 105 -12.83 31.66 14.89
C THR A 105 -13.36 30.61 13.91
N ALA A 106 -14.61 30.73 13.46
CA ALA A 106 -15.19 29.84 12.46
C ALA A 106 -14.46 29.92 11.12
N ALA A 107 -14.04 31.12 10.70
CA ALA A 107 -13.23 31.32 9.49
C ALA A 107 -11.84 30.68 9.63
N ARG A 108 -11.19 30.81 10.78
CA ARG A 108 -9.89 30.18 11.07
C ARG A 108 -9.97 28.65 11.05
N TYR A 109 -11.03 28.05 11.61
CA TYR A 109 -11.21 26.60 11.51
C TYR A 109 -11.40 26.12 10.07
N ARG A 110 -11.94 26.97 9.20
CA ARG A 110 -12.10 26.63 7.78
C ARG A 110 -10.74 26.60 7.06
N SER A 111 -9.97 27.67 7.21
CA SER A 111 -8.67 27.83 6.55
C SER A 111 -7.66 28.42 7.52
N GLU A 112 -6.57 27.69 7.75
CA GLU A 112 -5.47 28.08 8.62
C GLU A 112 -4.14 27.72 7.94
N PRO A 113 -3.74 28.49 6.91
CA PRO A 113 -2.59 28.12 6.07
C PRO A 113 -1.27 28.08 6.83
N GLU A 114 -1.13 28.90 7.88
CA GLU A 114 0.09 29.02 8.67
C GLU A 114 0.44 27.73 9.43
N THR A 115 -0.57 27.01 9.90
CA THR A 115 -0.40 25.72 10.60
C THR A 115 -0.71 24.51 9.72
N GLY A 116 -1.38 24.72 8.57
CA GLY A 116 -1.85 23.65 7.70
C GLY A 116 -2.94 22.78 8.35
N GLU A 117 -3.62 23.30 9.37
CA GLU A 117 -4.63 22.58 10.13
C GLU A 117 -6.06 23.07 9.85
N GLY A 118 -6.29 24.00 8.93
CA GLY A 118 -7.66 24.35 8.53
C GLY A 118 -8.33 23.16 7.85
N THR A 119 -9.67 23.09 7.89
CA THR A 119 -10.41 21.98 7.26
C THR A 119 -10.09 21.82 5.76
N GLU A 120 -9.83 22.91 5.03
CA GLU A 120 -9.44 22.85 3.62
C GLU A 120 -8.09 22.13 3.47
N GLN A 121 -7.07 22.55 4.23
CA GLN A 121 -5.73 21.95 4.22
C GLN A 121 -5.72 20.50 4.72
N LEU A 122 -6.49 20.20 5.78
CA LEU A 122 -6.63 18.83 6.29
C LEU A 122 -7.23 17.89 5.25
N SER A 123 -8.22 18.36 4.48
CA SER A 123 -8.84 17.55 3.43
C SER A 123 -7.91 17.26 2.26
N GLU A 124 -7.06 18.22 1.88
CA GLU A 124 -6.05 18.03 0.84
C GLU A 124 -4.98 17.03 1.28
N ARG A 125 -4.49 17.14 2.52
CA ARG A 125 -3.53 16.20 3.11
C ARG A 125 -4.10 14.79 3.26
N ALA A 126 -5.38 14.68 3.64
CA ALA A 126 -6.07 13.40 3.72
C ALA A 126 -6.10 12.70 2.35
N LYS A 127 -6.48 13.41 1.29
CA LYS A 127 -6.50 12.88 -0.07
C LYS A 127 -5.12 12.49 -0.58
N HIS A 128 -4.10 13.31 -0.32
CA HIS A 128 -2.73 12.96 -0.69
C HIS A 128 -2.25 11.68 0.01
N ALA A 129 -2.58 11.51 1.30
CA ALA A 129 -2.26 10.28 2.03
C ALA A 129 -3.06 9.07 1.48
N GLU A 130 -4.29 9.26 1.00
CA GLU A 130 -5.06 8.22 0.30
C GLU A 130 -4.41 7.84 -1.04
N GLU A 131 -3.95 8.80 -1.83
CA GLU A 131 -3.23 8.54 -3.09
C GLU A 131 -1.93 7.75 -2.84
N GLU A 132 -1.16 8.13 -1.81
CA GLU A 132 0.05 7.40 -1.41
C GLU A 132 -0.27 5.99 -0.90
N ARG A 133 -1.36 5.82 -0.14
CA ARG A 133 -1.86 4.50 0.28
C ARG A 133 -2.18 3.65 -0.94
N ASP A 134 -2.94 4.17 -1.88
CA ASP A 134 -3.40 3.44 -3.07
C ASP A 134 -2.22 3.03 -3.96
N LEU A 135 -1.21 3.90 -4.07
CA LEU A 135 0.05 3.57 -4.73
C LEU A 135 0.79 2.42 -4.01
N ALA A 136 0.91 2.47 -2.69
CA ALA A 136 1.58 1.44 -1.91
C ALA A 136 0.84 0.09 -1.97
N GLU A 137 -0.49 0.12 -1.94
CA GLU A 137 -1.35 -1.06 -2.11
C GLU A 137 -1.21 -1.67 -3.51
N ALA A 138 -1.16 -0.83 -4.54
CA ALA A 138 -0.94 -1.32 -5.90
C ALA A 138 0.43 -2.00 -6.05
N LYS A 139 1.50 -1.45 -5.45
CA LYS A 139 2.82 -2.10 -5.38
C LYS A 139 2.73 -3.46 -4.66
N TYR A 140 2.04 -3.50 -3.51
CA TYR A 140 1.87 -4.71 -2.72
C TYR A 140 1.25 -5.86 -3.54
N HIS A 141 0.16 -5.59 -4.29
CA HIS A 141 -0.48 -6.61 -5.12
C HIS A 141 0.44 -7.19 -6.20
N HIS A 142 1.31 -6.38 -6.80
CA HIS A 142 2.30 -6.87 -7.78
C HIS A 142 3.34 -7.78 -7.13
N PHE A 143 3.82 -7.43 -5.92
CA PHE A 143 4.77 -8.27 -5.19
C PHE A 143 4.13 -9.58 -4.70
N GLU A 144 2.86 -9.58 -4.33
CA GLU A 144 2.13 -10.82 -3.99
C GLU A 144 2.01 -11.75 -5.20
N LEU A 145 1.64 -11.23 -6.38
CA LEU A 145 1.60 -12.03 -7.60
C LEU A 145 2.97 -12.60 -7.99
N ALA A 146 4.02 -11.78 -7.87
CA ALA A 146 5.39 -12.23 -8.12
C ALA A 146 5.79 -13.34 -7.14
N SER A 147 5.53 -13.16 -5.85
CA SER A 147 5.80 -14.17 -4.81
C SER A 147 5.05 -15.48 -5.08
N ALA A 148 3.78 -15.41 -5.46
CA ALA A 148 2.99 -16.58 -5.84
C ALA A 148 3.60 -17.31 -7.05
N ALA A 149 4.01 -16.57 -8.09
CA ALA A 149 4.65 -17.14 -9.28
C ALA A 149 5.97 -17.85 -8.92
N PHE A 150 6.80 -17.25 -8.07
CA PHE A 150 8.05 -17.86 -7.60
C PHE A 150 7.80 -19.11 -6.74
N GLN A 151 6.83 -19.09 -5.83
CA GLN A 151 6.47 -20.24 -5.00
C GLN A 151 6.00 -21.42 -5.87
N ILE A 152 5.10 -21.18 -6.84
CA ILE A 152 4.66 -22.20 -7.79
C ILE A 152 5.85 -22.70 -8.63
N GLY A 153 6.72 -21.80 -9.09
CA GLY A 153 7.94 -22.15 -9.81
C GLY A 153 8.85 -23.10 -9.03
N ILE A 154 9.05 -22.86 -7.73
CA ILE A 154 9.83 -23.73 -6.83
C ILE A 154 9.19 -25.12 -6.71
N VAL A 155 7.86 -25.18 -6.55
CA VAL A 155 7.12 -26.46 -6.45
C VAL A 155 7.28 -27.27 -7.74
N LEU A 156 7.15 -26.65 -8.91
CA LEU A 156 7.31 -27.35 -10.20
C LEU A 156 8.75 -27.79 -10.47
N ALA A 157 9.75 -26.96 -10.12
CA ALA A 157 11.15 -27.36 -10.20
C ALA A 157 11.44 -28.55 -9.29
N SER A 158 10.91 -28.54 -8.06
CA SER A 158 11.04 -29.65 -7.11
C SER A 158 10.36 -30.92 -7.63
N ALA A 159 9.18 -30.81 -8.23
CA ALA A 159 8.48 -31.93 -8.86
C ALA A 159 9.26 -32.50 -10.06
N THR A 160 10.03 -31.68 -10.77
CA THR A 160 10.90 -32.15 -11.87
C THR A 160 11.97 -33.12 -11.37
N ILE A 161 12.60 -32.82 -10.23
CA ILE A 161 13.63 -33.69 -9.62
C ILE A 161 13.04 -35.06 -9.26
N ILE A 162 11.80 -35.09 -8.78
CA ILE A 162 11.14 -36.33 -8.33
C ILE A 162 10.62 -37.14 -9.53
N THR A 163 10.02 -36.48 -10.51
CA THR A 163 9.30 -37.15 -11.61
C THR A 163 10.14 -37.37 -12.86
N GLY A 164 11.26 -36.65 -13.02
CA GLY A 164 12.09 -36.66 -14.22
C GLY A 164 11.46 -35.95 -15.43
N ILE A 165 10.28 -35.31 -15.28
CA ILE A 165 9.56 -34.68 -16.40
C ILE A 165 10.15 -33.28 -16.68
N ILE A 166 11.02 -33.18 -17.69
CA ILE A 166 11.70 -31.92 -18.08
C ILE A 166 10.72 -30.78 -18.41
N ALA A 167 9.51 -31.08 -18.89
CA ALA A 167 8.49 -30.06 -19.17
C ALA A 167 8.14 -29.22 -17.92
N LEU A 168 8.20 -29.80 -16.73
CA LEU A 168 7.95 -29.09 -15.47
C LEU A 168 9.04 -28.04 -15.17
N ALA A 169 10.30 -28.30 -15.55
CA ALA A 169 11.39 -27.33 -15.42
C ALA A 169 11.21 -26.14 -16.38
N TRP A 170 10.70 -26.37 -17.60
CA TRP A 170 10.38 -25.29 -18.53
C TRP A 170 9.26 -24.38 -18.01
N ILE A 171 8.18 -24.97 -17.47
CA ILE A 171 7.09 -24.20 -16.87
C ILE A 171 7.59 -23.42 -15.65
N SER A 172 8.42 -24.04 -14.80
CA SER A 172 9.07 -23.36 -13.68
C SER A 172 9.92 -22.16 -14.13
N GLY A 173 10.71 -22.34 -15.20
CA GLY A 173 11.49 -21.25 -15.80
C GLY A 173 10.59 -20.11 -16.33
N LEU A 174 9.49 -20.44 -17.00
CA LEU A 174 8.51 -19.44 -17.47
C LEU A 174 7.87 -18.67 -16.31
N LEU A 175 7.47 -19.37 -15.24
CA LEU A 175 6.91 -18.74 -14.04
C LEU A 175 7.94 -17.85 -13.34
N THR A 176 9.21 -18.21 -13.37
CA THR A 176 10.29 -17.38 -12.84
C THR A 176 10.40 -16.07 -13.61
N LEU A 177 10.36 -16.13 -14.94
CA LEU A 177 10.37 -14.93 -15.79
C LEU A 177 9.12 -14.07 -15.55
N ALA A 178 7.95 -14.70 -15.42
CA ALA A 178 6.72 -14.00 -15.08
C ALA A 178 6.81 -13.31 -13.71
N GLY A 179 7.34 -13.99 -12.69
CA GLY A 179 7.58 -13.42 -11.36
C GLY A 179 8.51 -12.21 -11.41
N ILE A 180 9.63 -12.30 -12.14
CA ILE A 180 10.56 -11.17 -12.34
C ILE A 180 9.84 -10.00 -13.03
N ALA A 181 9.02 -10.27 -14.04
CA ALA A 181 8.24 -9.23 -14.73
C ALA A 181 7.26 -8.55 -13.76
N PHE A 182 6.54 -9.30 -12.92
CA PHE A 182 5.64 -8.73 -11.92
C PHE A 182 6.39 -7.92 -10.85
N THR A 183 7.55 -8.38 -10.37
CA THR A 183 8.40 -7.61 -9.45
C THR A 183 8.86 -6.30 -10.09
N ALA A 184 9.29 -6.33 -11.36
CA ALA A 184 9.68 -5.12 -12.08
C ALA A 184 8.51 -4.16 -12.29
N LEU A 185 7.33 -4.67 -12.65
CA LEU A 185 6.10 -3.88 -12.78
C LEU A 185 5.72 -3.23 -11.45
N GLY A 186 5.82 -3.95 -10.33
CA GLY A 186 5.58 -3.39 -8.99
C GLY A 186 6.53 -2.24 -8.65
N ILE A 187 7.78 -2.29 -9.11
CA ILE A 187 8.76 -1.22 -8.86
C ILE A 187 8.53 -0.01 -9.77
N PHE A 188 8.32 -0.22 -11.06
CA PHE A 188 8.35 0.86 -12.07
C PHE A 188 6.98 1.34 -12.51
N MET A 189 5.95 0.49 -12.48
CA MET A 189 4.62 0.78 -13.02
C MET A 189 3.50 0.16 -12.17
N PRO A 190 3.39 0.52 -10.87
CA PRO A 190 2.46 -0.13 -9.94
C PRO A 190 0.98 0.05 -10.30
N HIS A 191 0.62 1.02 -11.15
CA HIS A 191 -0.77 1.24 -11.58
C HIS A 191 -1.19 0.46 -12.85
N LEU A 192 -0.29 -0.33 -13.48
CA LEU A 192 -0.61 -1.02 -14.74
C LEU A 192 -1.63 -2.15 -14.55
N LEU A 193 -1.58 -2.86 -13.43
CA LEU A 193 -2.55 -3.90 -13.09
C LEU A 193 -3.45 -3.39 -11.97
N HIS A 194 -4.64 -2.92 -12.35
CA HIS A 194 -5.75 -2.76 -11.41
C HIS A 194 -6.24 -4.16 -11.05
N LEU A 195 -5.74 -4.69 -9.94
CA LEU A 195 -6.24 -5.92 -9.34
C LEU A 195 -7.28 -5.51 -8.30
N PRO A 196 -8.50 -6.08 -8.35
CA PRO A 196 -9.61 -5.72 -7.47
C PRO A 196 -9.39 -6.18 -6.02
#